data_AF-A0A0G1VPT8-F1
#
_entry.id   AF-A0A0G1VPT8-F1
#
_cell.length_a   1.000
_cell.length_b   1.000
_cell.length_c   1.000
_cell.angle_alpha   90.00
_cell.angle_beta   90.00
_cell.angle_gamma   90.00
#
_symmetry.space_group_name_H-M   'P 1'
#
loop_
_entity.id
_entity.type
_entity.pdbx_description
1 polymer ?
#
loop_
_entity_poly.entity_id
_entity_poly.type
_entity_poly.pdbx_seq_one_letter_code
_entity_poly.pdbx_strand_id
1 'polypeptide(L)'
;MRFTDEQWLHILDVWRSGQIGLSQVPRWGKYVERDQGARPQNSLQHPYALVLLGKILLERLRRHVELDGELVMTALLVHDHGEGEIGHDTLYIDKTVGGDVQEYLAFVRRYRQLDYDVFEVFRRAFLLQFVLKRPEAFPFEAREIMRVLRRDRYKEALAFEAIEYWDYVLYALEQYCERSNARILVQVLRNIAPHLDRLAGQLPGFGVEVWTPEICRWCAEFLGAHPLEWEEKKDS
;
A
#
# COMPACT_ATOMS: atom_id res chain seq x y z
N MET A 1 18.08 18.41 -28.95
CA MET A 1 17.55 17.16 -28.38
C MET A 1 16.41 16.70 -29.27
N ARG A 2 16.55 15.56 -29.97
CA ARG A 2 15.45 15.04 -30.81
C ARG A 2 14.56 14.18 -29.92
N PHE A 3 13.25 14.41 -29.92
CA PHE A 3 12.24 13.63 -29.20
C PHE A 3 12.11 12.17 -29.68
N THR A 4 13.03 11.69 -30.52
CA THR A 4 13.04 10.37 -31.15
C THR A 4 14.03 9.41 -30.49
N ASP A 5 14.56 9.75 -29.32
CA ASP A 5 15.37 8.83 -28.55
C ASP A 5 14.47 7.69 -28.05
N GLU A 6 14.89 6.46 -28.29
CA GLU A 6 14.16 5.24 -27.88
C GLU A 6 13.89 5.25 -26.37
N GLN A 7 14.82 5.81 -25.59
CA GLN A 7 14.67 5.96 -24.14
C GLN A 7 13.45 6.80 -23.74
N TRP A 8 13.18 7.92 -24.45
CA TRP A 8 12.02 8.76 -24.15
C TRP A 8 10.69 8.08 -24.50
N LEU A 9 10.69 7.16 -25.47
CA LEU A 9 9.51 6.35 -25.79
C LEU A 9 9.21 5.35 -24.66
N HIS A 10 10.23 4.70 -24.10
CA HIS A 10 10.08 3.80 -22.95
C HIS A 10 9.61 4.55 -21.69
N ILE A 11 10.17 5.74 -21.42
CA ILE A 11 9.72 6.60 -20.32
C ILE A 11 8.25 6.99 -20.51
N LEU A 12 7.87 7.44 -21.71
CA LEU A 12 6.49 7.82 -22.03
C LEU A 12 5.53 6.64 -21.83
N ASP A 13 5.95 5.43 -22.22
CA ASP A 13 5.14 4.22 -22.08
C ASP A 13 4.91 3.86 -20.60
N VAL A 14 5.96 3.84 -19.77
CA VAL A 14 5.81 3.61 -18.31
C VAL A 14 4.94 4.68 -17.67
N TRP A 15 5.20 5.96 -17.99
CA TRP A 15 4.46 7.09 -17.45
C TRP A 15 2.97 7.05 -17.82
N ARG A 16 2.66 6.69 -19.06
CA ARG A 16 1.28 6.58 -19.55
C ARG A 16 0.58 5.35 -18.97
N SER A 17 1.27 4.21 -18.91
CA SER A 17 0.69 2.97 -18.40
C SER A 17 0.30 3.07 -16.93
N GLY A 18 1.17 3.65 -16.10
CA GLY A 18 0.86 3.89 -14.69
C GLY A 18 -0.43 4.70 -14.50
N GLN A 19 -0.62 5.76 -15.29
CA GLN A 19 -1.85 6.56 -15.19
C GLN A 19 -3.09 5.82 -15.71
N ILE A 20 -3.01 5.25 -16.91
CA ILE A 20 -4.17 4.63 -17.54
C ILE A 20 -4.56 3.36 -16.79
N GLY A 21 -3.62 2.45 -16.58
CA GLY A 21 -3.85 1.16 -15.92
C GLY A 21 -4.44 1.35 -14.53
N LEU A 22 -3.79 2.15 -13.67
CA LEU A 22 -4.28 2.37 -12.31
C LEU A 22 -5.62 3.10 -12.25
N SER A 23 -5.89 4.03 -13.19
CA SER A 23 -7.17 4.75 -13.21
C SER A 23 -8.37 3.85 -13.52
N GLN A 24 -8.13 2.71 -14.18
CA GLN A 24 -9.14 1.75 -14.59
C GLN A 24 -9.38 0.65 -13.56
N VAL A 25 -8.55 0.56 -12.53
CA VAL A 25 -8.69 -0.44 -11.47
C VAL A 25 -9.52 0.18 -10.33
N PRO A 26 -10.81 -0.19 -10.18
CA PRO A 26 -11.62 0.29 -9.08
C PRO A 26 -11.18 -0.37 -7.76
N ARG A 27 -11.07 0.43 -6.71
CA ARG A 27 -10.90 -0.04 -5.34
C ARG A 27 -12.24 -0.03 -4.64
N TRP A 28 -12.37 -0.85 -3.60
CA TRP A 28 -13.57 -0.90 -2.77
C TRP A 28 -14.85 -1.31 -3.52
N GLY A 29 -14.72 -1.97 -4.68
CA GLY A 29 -15.84 -2.32 -5.57
C GLY A 29 -17.01 -2.98 -4.83
N LYS A 30 -16.72 -3.91 -3.90
CA LYS A 30 -17.76 -4.58 -3.09
C LYS A 30 -18.60 -3.65 -2.21
N TYR A 31 -18.08 -2.48 -1.82
CA TYR A 31 -18.79 -1.49 -1.02
C TYR A 31 -19.48 -0.42 -1.87
N VAL A 32 -18.94 -0.17 -3.07
CA VAL A 32 -19.53 0.74 -4.06
C VAL A 32 -20.74 0.09 -4.73
N GLU A 33 -20.59 -1.17 -5.18
CA GLU A 33 -21.62 -1.90 -5.94
C GLU A 33 -22.77 -2.42 -5.06
N ARG A 34 -22.49 -2.81 -3.81
CA ARG A 34 -23.51 -3.34 -2.88
C ARG A 34 -24.27 -2.24 -2.13
N ASP A 35 -24.44 -1.07 -2.75
CA ASP A 35 -25.36 -0.01 -2.31
C ASP A 35 -25.07 0.59 -0.92
N GLN A 36 -23.81 0.53 -0.46
CA GLN A 36 -23.42 1.16 0.83
C GLN A 36 -22.94 2.60 0.67
N GLY A 37 -23.08 3.14 -0.55
CA GLY A 37 -22.77 4.53 -0.87
C GLY A 37 -21.31 4.91 -0.65
N ALA A 38 -20.36 3.97 -0.59
CA ALA A 38 -18.95 4.29 -0.41
C ALA A 38 -18.46 5.19 -1.55
N ARG A 39 -17.60 6.17 -1.25
CA ARG A 39 -16.99 7.03 -2.27
C ARG A 39 -16.14 6.17 -3.21
N PRO A 40 -16.38 6.19 -4.53
CA PRO A 40 -15.50 5.50 -5.48
C PRO A 40 -14.04 5.97 -5.33
N GLN A 41 -13.12 5.03 -5.38
CA GLN A 41 -11.69 5.27 -5.46
C GLN A 41 -11.11 4.32 -6.50
N ASN A 42 -10.09 4.73 -7.25
CA ASN A 42 -9.30 3.84 -8.11
C ASN A 42 -7.86 3.71 -7.60
N SER A 43 -7.11 2.73 -8.13
CA SER A 43 -5.72 2.50 -7.77
C SER A 43 -4.76 3.60 -8.22
N LEU A 44 -5.21 4.66 -8.91
CA LEU A 44 -4.39 5.85 -9.16
C LEU A 44 -4.51 6.87 -8.02
N GLN A 45 -5.73 7.05 -7.49
CA GLN A 45 -6.00 7.96 -6.38
C GLN A 45 -5.34 7.48 -5.08
N HIS A 46 -5.22 6.16 -4.90
CA HIS A 46 -4.64 5.52 -3.72
C HIS A 46 -3.13 5.85 -3.53
N PRO A 47 -2.21 5.53 -4.47
CA PRO A 47 -0.80 5.92 -4.38
C PRO A 47 -0.59 7.42 -4.22
N TYR A 48 -1.43 8.26 -4.84
CA TYR A 48 -1.34 9.70 -4.66
C TYR A 48 -1.66 10.12 -3.21
N ALA A 49 -2.75 9.60 -2.63
CA ALA A 49 -3.10 9.84 -1.24
C ALA A 49 -2.02 9.33 -0.29
N LEU A 50 -1.46 8.14 -0.56
CA LEU A 50 -0.36 7.56 0.20
C LEU A 50 0.92 8.38 0.16
N VAL A 51 1.29 8.98 -0.97
CA VAL A 51 2.46 9.87 -1.06
C VAL A 51 2.25 11.09 -0.15
N LEU A 52 1.07 11.71 -0.17
CA LEU A 52 0.76 12.83 0.73
C LEU A 52 0.82 12.40 2.20
N LEU A 53 0.18 11.28 2.53
CA LEU A 53 0.15 10.72 3.88
C LEU A 53 1.55 10.32 4.36
N GLY A 54 2.30 9.62 3.52
CA GLY A 54 3.64 9.17 3.77
C GLY A 54 4.57 10.32 4.07
N LYS A 55 4.49 11.43 3.32
CA LYS A 55 5.28 12.62 3.64
C LYS A 55 4.93 13.19 5.03
N ILE A 56 3.65 13.26 5.38
CA ILE A 56 3.20 13.72 6.70
C ILE A 56 3.75 12.80 7.80
N LEU A 57 3.61 11.48 7.65
CA LEU A 57 4.04 10.52 8.65
C LEU A 57 5.57 10.48 8.80
N LEU A 58 6.33 10.52 7.70
CA LEU A 58 7.79 10.59 7.74
C LEU A 58 8.28 11.84 8.49
N GLU A 59 7.64 13.01 8.30
CA GLU A 59 7.99 14.23 9.04
C GLU A 59 7.69 14.13 10.54
N ARG A 60 6.66 13.37 10.93
CA ARG A 60 6.34 13.08 12.34
C ARG A 60 7.34 12.11 12.95
N LEU A 61 7.70 11.06 12.21
CA LEU A 61 8.58 9.99 12.67
C LEU A 61 10.07 10.38 12.71
N ARG A 62 10.51 11.40 11.97
CA ARG A 62 11.92 11.78 11.85
C ARG A 62 12.62 12.09 13.18
N ARG A 63 11.87 12.47 14.22
CA ARG A 63 12.42 12.73 15.58
C ARG A 63 12.75 11.44 16.33
N HIS A 64 12.19 10.33 15.89
CA HIS A 64 12.25 9.03 16.56
C HIS A 64 13.04 7.99 15.75
N VAL A 65 13.09 8.15 14.44
CA VAL A 65 13.77 7.24 13.52
C VAL A 65 14.26 7.98 12.27
N GLU A 66 15.50 7.72 11.89
CA GLU A 66 16.03 8.10 10.57
C GLU A 66 15.62 7.03 9.55
N LEU A 67 14.96 7.46 8.48
CA LEU A 67 14.45 6.62 7.41
C LEU A 67 14.95 7.14 6.07
N ASP A 68 15.23 6.22 5.14
CA ASP A 68 15.43 6.53 3.74
C ASP A 68 14.09 6.96 3.11
N GLY A 69 13.78 8.26 3.24
CA GLY A 69 12.51 8.82 2.81
C GLY A 69 12.28 8.70 1.30
N GLU A 70 13.34 8.80 0.50
CA GLU A 70 13.22 8.63 -0.95
C GLU A 70 12.79 7.22 -1.32
N LEU A 71 13.39 6.19 -0.70
CA LEU A 71 12.99 4.80 -0.89
C LEU A 71 11.53 4.56 -0.51
N VAL A 72 11.08 5.02 0.67
CA VAL A 72 9.70 4.84 1.13
C VAL A 72 8.72 5.56 0.20
N MET A 73 8.99 6.82 -0.15
CA MET A 73 8.11 7.61 -1.01
C MET A 73 8.02 7.04 -2.43
N THR A 74 9.13 6.52 -2.96
CA THR A 74 9.15 5.84 -4.26
C THR A 74 8.36 4.53 -4.19
N ALA A 75 8.48 3.78 -3.09
CA ALA A 75 7.73 2.54 -2.89
C ALA A 75 6.22 2.81 -2.87
N LEU A 76 5.76 3.82 -2.11
CA LEU A 76 4.35 4.23 -2.08
C LEU A 76 3.84 4.63 -3.45
N LEU A 77 4.67 5.32 -4.25
CA LEU A 77 4.28 5.72 -5.60
C LEU A 77 4.06 4.51 -6.52
N VAL A 78 4.92 3.49 -6.45
CA VAL A 78 4.94 2.41 -7.45
C VAL A 78 4.36 1.07 -6.98
N HIS A 79 4.00 0.90 -5.71
CA HIS A 79 3.64 -0.40 -5.15
C HIS A 79 2.49 -1.11 -5.88
N ASP A 80 1.48 -0.37 -6.33
CA ASP A 80 0.31 -0.90 -7.05
C ASP A 80 0.49 -0.92 -8.58
N HIS A 81 1.63 -0.47 -9.12
CA HIS A 81 1.82 -0.45 -10.58
C HIS A 81 1.72 -1.85 -11.21
N GLY A 82 2.03 -2.92 -10.47
CA GLY A 82 1.78 -4.29 -10.91
C GLY A 82 0.30 -4.59 -11.14
N GLU A 83 -0.59 -4.10 -10.27
CA GLU A 83 -2.05 -4.26 -10.39
C GLU A 83 -2.58 -3.56 -11.64
N GLY A 84 -2.10 -2.34 -11.92
CA GLY A 84 -2.45 -1.60 -13.14
C GLY A 84 -2.08 -2.33 -14.43
N GLU A 85 -0.99 -3.10 -14.43
CA GLU A 85 -0.57 -3.92 -15.58
C GLU A 85 -1.38 -5.22 -15.74
N ILE A 86 -1.95 -5.74 -14.66
CA ILE A 86 -2.79 -6.95 -14.69
C ILE A 86 -4.28 -6.59 -14.87
N GLY A 87 -4.67 -5.35 -14.53
CA GLY A 87 -6.01 -4.82 -14.71
C GLY A 87 -7.02 -5.22 -13.63
N HIS A 88 -6.55 -5.62 -12.44
CA HIS A 88 -7.41 -5.87 -11.29
C HIS A 88 -6.72 -5.55 -9.97
N ASP A 89 -7.49 -5.09 -8.99
CA ASP A 89 -7.10 -4.92 -7.59
C ASP A 89 -7.45 -6.21 -6.85
N THR A 90 -6.46 -6.80 -6.17
CA THR A 90 -6.72 -7.93 -5.29
C THR A 90 -6.90 -7.40 -3.88
N LEU A 91 -8.12 -7.50 -3.34
CA LEU A 91 -8.39 -7.08 -1.97
C LEU A 91 -7.41 -7.73 -0.99
N TYR A 92 -6.98 -6.97 0.01
CA TYR A 92 -5.98 -7.42 0.99
C TYR A 92 -6.26 -8.82 1.58
N ILE A 93 -7.52 -9.13 1.87
CA ILE A 93 -7.94 -10.42 2.44
C ILE A 93 -7.85 -11.61 1.46
N ASP A 94 -7.83 -11.30 0.17
CA ASP A 94 -7.79 -12.25 -0.94
C ASP A 94 -6.40 -12.33 -1.59
N LYS A 95 -5.44 -11.49 -1.16
CA LYS A 95 -4.06 -11.52 -1.66
C LYS A 95 -3.43 -12.89 -1.39
N THR A 96 -3.01 -13.54 -2.48
CA THR A 96 -2.28 -14.81 -2.42
C THR A 96 -0.82 -14.57 -2.75
N VAL A 97 0.05 -15.46 -2.28
CA VAL A 97 1.48 -15.43 -2.64
C VAL A 97 1.68 -15.51 -4.16
N GLY A 98 0.81 -16.24 -4.87
CA GLY A 98 0.83 -16.29 -6.33
C GLY A 98 0.48 -14.95 -6.98
N GLY A 99 -0.49 -14.23 -6.43
CA GLY A 99 -0.86 -12.88 -6.85
C GLY A 99 0.28 -11.87 -6.68
N ASP A 100 0.91 -11.86 -5.49
CA ASP A 100 2.07 -11.01 -5.20
C ASP A 100 3.22 -11.23 -6.22
N VAL A 101 3.47 -12.49 -6.63
CA VAL A 101 4.47 -12.82 -7.65
C VAL A 101 4.05 -12.36 -9.04
N GLN A 102 2.76 -12.50 -9.39
CA GLN A 102 2.25 -12.02 -10.67
C GLN A 102 2.36 -10.50 -10.80
N GLU A 103 2.00 -9.76 -9.75
CA GLU A 103 2.16 -8.30 -9.66
C GLU A 103 3.62 -7.89 -9.88
N TYR A 104 4.57 -8.53 -9.20
CA TYR A 104 5.99 -8.28 -9.40
C TYR A 104 6.47 -8.55 -10.82
N LEU A 105 6.06 -9.67 -11.42
CA LEU A 105 6.44 -10.00 -12.80
C LEU A 105 5.84 -9.02 -13.82
N ALA A 106 4.62 -8.55 -13.58
CA ALA A 106 3.98 -7.53 -14.40
C ALA A 106 4.71 -6.19 -14.31
N PHE A 107 5.06 -5.78 -13.09
CA PHE A 107 5.88 -4.61 -12.83
C PHE A 107 7.24 -4.69 -13.56
N VAL A 108 7.98 -5.81 -13.41
CA VAL A 108 9.28 -6.00 -14.06
C VAL A 108 9.15 -5.93 -15.58
N ARG A 109 8.15 -6.59 -16.16
CA ARG A 109 7.92 -6.55 -17.61
C ARG A 109 7.74 -5.13 -18.13
N ARG A 110 7.02 -4.28 -17.37
CA ARG A 110 6.79 -2.87 -17.74
C ARG A 110 8.01 -1.99 -17.50
N TYR A 111 8.72 -2.15 -16.40
CA TYR A 111 9.77 -1.21 -16.00
C TYR A 111 11.16 -1.56 -16.56
N ARG A 112 11.40 -2.81 -16.98
CA ARG A 112 12.70 -3.24 -17.53
C ARG A 112 13.12 -2.57 -18.85
N GLN A 113 12.21 -1.84 -19.49
CA GLN A 113 12.50 -1.07 -20.70
C GLN A 113 13.18 0.27 -20.39
N LEU A 114 13.13 0.73 -19.13
CA LEU A 114 13.90 1.88 -18.69
C LEU A 114 15.40 1.55 -18.64
N ASP A 115 16.23 2.59 -18.54
CA ASP A 115 17.65 2.41 -18.28
C ASP A 115 17.86 1.58 -17.01
N TYR A 116 18.88 0.72 -17.03
CA TYR A 116 19.14 -0.27 -15.98
C TYR A 116 19.16 0.36 -14.59
N ASP A 117 19.89 1.47 -14.42
CA ASP A 117 20.01 2.14 -13.12
C ASP A 117 18.67 2.68 -12.61
N VAL A 118 17.85 3.23 -13.51
CA VAL A 118 16.50 3.74 -13.18
C VAL A 118 15.57 2.58 -12.82
N PHE A 119 15.60 1.51 -13.61
CA PHE A 119 14.83 0.30 -13.34
C PHE A 119 15.19 -0.29 -11.97
N GLU A 120 16.47 -0.38 -11.63
CA GLU A 120 16.91 -0.93 -10.34
C GLU A 120 16.41 -0.11 -9.14
N VAL A 121 16.39 1.23 -9.25
CA VAL A 121 15.81 2.09 -8.21
C VAL A 121 14.34 1.76 -8.00
N PHE A 122 13.54 1.74 -9.07
CA PHE A 122 12.12 1.43 -8.99
C PHE A 122 11.85 -0.01 -8.54
N ARG A 123 12.66 -0.98 -8.99
CA ARG A 123 12.55 -2.39 -8.60
C ARG A 123 12.81 -2.60 -7.12
N ARG A 124 13.84 -1.94 -6.56
CA ARG A 124 14.13 -1.99 -5.13
C ARG A 124 13.00 -1.37 -4.31
N ALA A 125 12.49 -0.21 -4.73
CA ALA A 125 11.36 0.44 -4.08
C ALA A 125 10.09 -0.42 -4.13
N PHE A 126 9.75 -0.98 -5.29
CA PHE A 126 8.61 -1.88 -5.46
C PHE A 126 8.70 -3.11 -4.55
N LEU A 127 9.88 -3.73 -4.43
CA LEU A 127 10.08 -4.92 -3.61
C LEU A 127 10.03 -4.65 -2.09
N LEU A 128 10.08 -3.39 -1.66
CA LEU A 128 10.00 -3.02 -0.24
C LEU A 128 8.71 -3.55 0.40
N GLN A 129 7.59 -3.53 -0.32
CA GLN A 129 6.26 -3.99 0.15
C GLN A 129 6.20 -5.48 0.51
N PHE A 130 7.15 -6.29 0.03
CA PHE A 130 7.18 -7.74 0.25
C PHE A 130 8.24 -8.17 1.28
N VAL A 131 9.07 -7.26 1.78
CA VAL A 131 10.19 -7.54 2.70
C VAL A 131 9.74 -8.24 3.99
N LEU A 132 8.56 -7.90 4.49
CA LEU A 132 7.98 -8.44 5.73
C LEU A 132 7.11 -9.70 5.50
N LYS A 133 6.94 -10.14 4.25
CA LYS A 133 6.10 -11.27 3.85
C LYS A 133 6.92 -12.56 3.65
N ARG A 134 6.44 -13.47 2.79
CA ARG A 134 7.06 -14.76 2.42
C ARG A 134 7.87 -14.63 1.12
N PRO A 135 9.17 -14.27 1.18
CA PRO A 135 9.97 -14.00 -0.02
C PRO A 135 10.22 -15.25 -0.87
N GLU A 136 10.03 -16.46 -0.34
CA GLU A 136 10.50 -17.71 -0.94
C GLU A 136 9.89 -18.01 -2.32
N ALA A 137 8.68 -17.50 -2.57
CA ALA A 137 7.95 -17.68 -3.83
C ALA A 137 8.41 -16.75 -4.96
N PHE A 138 9.18 -15.71 -4.66
CA PHE A 138 9.67 -14.77 -5.65
C PHE A 138 10.88 -15.33 -6.43
N PRO A 139 11.15 -14.83 -7.65
CA PRO A 139 12.38 -15.15 -8.38
C PRO A 139 13.64 -14.89 -7.56
N PHE A 140 14.72 -15.63 -7.83
CA PHE A 140 15.95 -15.57 -7.05
C PHE A 140 16.51 -14.14 -6.90
N GLU A 141 16.51 -13.37 -7.98
CA GLU A 141 17.00 -11.99 -8.02
C GLU A 141 16.20 -11.08 -7.09
N ALA A 142 14.88 -11.24 -7.07
CA ALA A 142 13.99 -10.48 -6.17
C ALA A 142 14.23 -10.86 -4.71
N ARG A 143 14.44 -12.15 -4.42
CA ARG A 143 14.76 -12.63 -3.07
C ARG A 143 16.05 -12.05 -2.53
N GLU A 144 17.07 -11.94 -3.37
CA GLU A 144 18.33 -11.32 -2.98
C GLU A 144 18.18 -9.83 -2.66
N ILE A 145 17.38 -9.10 -3.45
CA ILE A 145 17.07 -7.69 -3.17
C ILE A 145 16.29 -7.56 -1.86
N MET A 146 15.23 -8.36 -1.67
CA MET A 146 14.43 -8.35 -0.44
C MET A 146 15.28 -8.72 0.78
N ARG A 147 16.23 -9.66 0.66
CA ARG A 147 17.16 -10.02 1.73
C ARG A 147 18.05 -8.84 2.14
N VAL A 148 18.57 -8.10 1.16
CA VAL A 148 19.36 -6.87 1.41
C VAL A 148 18.49 -5.79 2.04
N LEU A 149 17.30 -5.52 1.49
CA LEU A 149 16.35 -4.55 2.06
C LEU A 149 15.94 -4.93 3.49
N ARG A 150 15.70 -6.21 3.77
CA ARG A 150 15.36 -6.68 5.12
C ARG A 150 16.49 -6.41 6.12
N ARG A 151 17.74 -6.53 5.68
CA ARG A 151 18.91 -6.28 6.54
C ARG A 151 19.13 -4.79 6.77
N ASP A 152 19.06 -4.00 5.70
CA ASP A 152 19.56 -2.62 5.68
C ASP A 152 18.46 -1.56 5.76
N ARG A 153 17.22 -1.95 5.47
CA ARG A 153 16.04 -1.08 5.27
C ARG A 153 14.76 -1.67 5.92
N TYR A 154 14.93 -2.39 7.04
CA TYR A 154 13.82 -3.02 7.75
C TYR A 154 12.78 -2.00 8.25
N LYS A 155 13.25 -0.84 8.74
CA LYS A 155 12.38 0.19 9.30
C LYS A 155 11.58 0.92 8.21
N GLU A 156 12.14 1.05 7.02
CA GLU A 156 11.45 1.57 5.83
C GLU A 156 10.33 0.63 5.39
N ALA A 157 10.56 -0.69 5.46
CA ALA A 157 9.50 -1.66 5.18
C ALA A 157 8.36 -1.58 6.22
N LEU A 158 8.69 -1.40 7.52
CA LEU A 158 7.68 -1.14 8.56
C LEU A 158 6.94 0.18 8.33
N ALA A 159 7.65 1.24 7.92
CA ALA A 159 7.07 2.54 7.65
C ALA A 159 6.11 2.49 6.45
N PHE A 160 6.51 1.82 5.37
CA PHE A 160 5.65 1.55 4.22
C PHE A 160 4.36 0.83 4.65
N GLU A 161 4.49 -0.28 5.37
CA GLU A 161 3.34 -1.07 5.85
C GLU A 161 2.42 -0.25 6.77
N ALA A 162 3.01 0.57 7.66
CA ALA A 162 2.26 1.46 8.54
C ALA A 162 1.48 2.54 7.77
N ILE A 163 2.06 3.12 6.72
CA ILE A 163 1.42 4.13 5.88
C ILE A 163 0.25 3.51 5.09
N GLU A 164 0.44 2.34 4.49
CA GLU A 164 -0.62 1.58 3.80
C GLU A 164 -1.82 1.34 4.72
N TYR A 165 -1.57 0.73 5.87
CA TYR A 165 -2.62 0.40 6.84
C TYR A 165 -3.32 1.65 7.38
N TRP A 166 -2.58 2.74 7.57
CA TRP A 166 -3.16 3.98 8.03
C TRP A 166 -4.07 4.62 6.98
N ASP A 167 -3.72 4.54 5.69
CA ASP A 167 -4.59 5.00 4.60
C ASP A 167 -5.93 4.27 4.57
N TYR A 168 -5.92 2.93 4.73
CA TYR A 168 -7.15 2.14 4.88
C TYR A 168 -8.05 2.65 6.02
N VAL A 169 -7.46 2.98 7.17
CA VAL A 169 -8.20 3.54 8.32
C VAL A 169 -8.76 4.92 8.01
N LEU A 170 -7.98 5.80 7.38
CA LEU A 170 -8.43 7.15 7.00
C LEU A 170 -9.58 7.12 6.00
N TYR A 171 -9.50 6.26 4.96
CA TYR A 171 -10.61 6.08 4.02
C TYR A 171 -11.87 5.59 4.74
N ALA A 172 -11.73 4.62 5.65
CA ALA A 172 -12.87 4.09 6.39
C ALA A 172 -13.50 5.12 7.35
N LEU A 173 -12.67 5.95 7.99
CA LEU A 173 -13.11 7.09 8.79
C LEU A 173 -13.87 8.11 7.96
N GLU A 174 -13.37 8.46 6.77
CA GLU A 174 -14.08 9.33 5.82
C GLU A 174 -15.48 8.78 5.51
N GLN A 175 -15.58 7.49 5.18
CA GLN A 175 -16.88 6.87 4.89
C GLN A 175 -17.82 6.87 6.10
N TYR A 176 -17.29 6.70 7.32
CA TYR A 176 -18.09 6.80 8.53
C TYR A 176 -18.56 8.23 8.80
N CYS A 177 -17.65 9.21 8.78
CA CYS A 177 -17.95 10.60 9.12
C CYS A 177 -18.85 11.29 8.09
N GLU A 178 -18.63 11.05 6.80
CA GLU A 178 -19.36 11.77 5.74
C GLU A 178 -20.63 11.03 5.30
N ARG A 179 -20.67 9.70 5.47
CA ARG A 179 -21.74 8.86 4.91
C ARG A 179 -22.39 7.93 5.94
N SER A 180 -22.01 8.04 7.22
CA SER A 180 -22.52 7.18 8.29
C SER A 180 -22.30 5.68 8.03
N ASN A 181 -21.30 5.32 7.22
CA ASN A 181 -21.02 3.94 6.88
C ASN A 181 -20.11 3.29 7.94
N ALA A 182 -20.71 2.92 9.08
CA ALA A 182 -20.00 2.26 10.17
C ALA A 182 -19.45 0.88 9.78
N ARG A 183 -20.04 0.21 8.78
CA ARG A 183 -19.63 -1.14 8.36
C ARG A 183 -18.18 -1.17 7.89
N ILE A 184 -17.81 -0.27 6.97
CA ILE A 184 -16.46 -0.22 6.41
C ILE A 184 -15.45 0.00 7.54
N LEU A 185 -15.74 0.95 8.43
CA LEU A 185 -14.90 1.25 9.58
C LEU A 185 -14.75 0.05 10.53
N VAL A 186 -15.84 -0.63 10.88
CA VAL A 186 -15.78 -1.86 11.71
C VAL A 186 -14.91 -2.93 11.03
N GLN A 187 -15.12 -3.20 9.75
CA GLN A 187 -14.38 -4.24 9.03
C GLN A 187 -12.90 -3.90 8.88
N VAL A 188 -12.58 -2.65 8.53
CA VAL A 188 -11.19 -2.18 8.43
C VAL A 188 -10.51 -2.23 9.80
N LEU A 189 -11.12 -1.69 10.86
CA LEU A 189 -10.51 -1.70 12.19
C LEU A 189 -10.27 -3.12 12.71
N ARG A 190 -11.21 -4.06 12.51
CA ARG A 190 -11.00 -5.47 12.91
C ARG A 190 -9.82 -6.12 12.21
N ASN A 191 -9.65 -5.84 10.91
CA ASN A 191 -8.58 -6.46 10.12
C ASN A 191 -7.24 -5.76 10.33
N ILE A 192 -7.23 -4.43 10.45
CA ILE A 192 -6.02 -3.61 10.38
C ILE A 192 -5.48 -3.20 11.75
N ALA A 193 -6.34 -2.98 12.76
CA ALA A 193 -5.88 -2.53 14.10
C ALA A 193 -4.84 -3.47 14.74
N PRO A 194 -4.98 -4.81 14.70
CA PRO A 194 -3.95 -5.70 15.25
C PRO A 194 -2.59 -5.55 14.58
N HIS A 195 -2.56 -5.24 13.28
CA HIS A 195 -1.32 -4.96 12.56
C HIS A 195 -0.71 -3.62 12.98
N LEU A 196 -1.54 -2.59 13.16
CA LEU A 196 -1.09 -1.28 13.65
C LEU A 196 -0.57 -1.36 15.10
N ASP A 197 -1.17 -2.17 15.97
CA ASP A 197 -0.67 -2.42 17.33
C ASP A 197 0.72 -3.07 17.30
N ARG A 198 0.94 -4.06 16.42
CA ARG A 198 2.27 -4.66 16.20
C ARG A 198 3.27 -3.60 15.74
N LEU A 199 2.89 -2.77 14.76
CA LEU A 199 3.76 -1.73 14.21
C LEU A 199 4.11 -0.66 15.24
N ALA A 200 3.20 -0.31 16.15
CA ALA A 200 3.46 0.62 17.24
C ALA A 200 4.58 0.13 18.18
N GLY A 201 4.74 -1.18 18.34
CA GLY A 201 5.84 -1.79 19.09
C GLY A 201 7.14 -1.97 18.29
N GLN A 202 7.12 -1.90 16.96
CA GLN A 202 8.26 -2.23 16.09
C GLN A 202 8.89 -1.00 15.41
N LEU A 203 8.09 0.02 15.09
CA LEU A 203 8.53 1.24 14.42
C LEU A 203 8.67 2.39 15.43
N PRO A 204 9.89 2.87 15.73
CA PRO A 204 10.10 3.92 16.72
C PRO A 204 9.30 5.19 16.39
N GLY A 205 8.59 5.72 17.37
CA GLY A 205 7.73 6.90 17.26
C GLY A 205 6.31 6.63 16.75
N PHE A 206 6.03 5.49 16.11
CA PHE A 206 4.72 5.24 15.50
C PHE A 206 3.59 5.16 16.54
N GLY A 207 3.81 4.44 17.65
CA GLY A 207 2.87 4.35 18.77
C GLY A 207 2.74 5.63 19.62
N VAL A 208 3.51 6.68 19.30
CA VAL A 208 3.51 7.97 20.02
C VAL A 208 2.89 9.07 19.17
N GLU A 209 3.22 9.10 17.88
CA GLU A 209 2.85 10.19 16.97
C GLU A 209 1.63 9.87 16.09
N VAL A 210 1.37 8.59 15.81
CA VAL A 210 0.35 8.16 14.83
C VAL A 210 -0.67 7.25 15.48
N TRP A 211 -0.30 6.01 15.81
CA TRP A 211 -1.20 5.02 16.42
C TRP A 211 -1.11 5.08 17.94
N THR A 212 -1.59 6.19 18.50
CA THR A 212 -1.41 6.53 19.92
C THR A 212 -2.31 5.69 20.83
N PRO A 213 -2.00 5.61 22.15
CA PRO A 213 -2.86 4.91 23.10
C PRO A 213 -4.31 5.43 23.14
N GLU A 214 -4.53 6.69 22.81
CA GLU A 214 -5.86 7.28 22.70
C GLU A 214 -6.63 6.72 21.50
N ILE A 215 -5.99 6.64 20.33
CA ILE A 215 -6.60 6.05 19.13
C ILE A 215 -6.87 4.56 19.35
N CYS A 216 -5.92 3.82 19.93
CA CYS A 216 -6.13 2.40 20.27
C CYS A 216 -7.36 2.19 21.15
N ARG A 217 -7.53 3.01 22.21
CA ARG A 217 -8.70 2.95 23.09
C ARG A 217 -9.99 3.28 22.34
N TRP A 218 -9.99 4.36 21.56
CA TRP A 218 -11.14 4.74 20.75
C TRP A 218 -11.54 3.62 19.78
N CYS A 219 -10.59 2.96 19.11
CA CYS A 219 -10.88 1.83 18.23
C CYS A 219 -11.52 0.66 18.98
N ALA A 220 -11.01 0.32 20.17
CA ALA A 220 -11.57 -0.75 21.00
C ALA A 220 -13.01 -0.43 21.46
N GLU A 221 -13.26 0.81 21.90
CA GLU A 221 -14.59 1.28 22.29
C GLU A 221 -15.56 1.27 21.10
N PHE A 222 -15.12 1.77 19.94
CA PHE A 222 -15.92 1.77 18.71
C PHE A 222 -16.31 0.36 18.28
N LEU A 223 -15.36 -0.58 18.29
CA LEU A 223 -15.63 -1.99 17.97
C LEU A 223 -16.53 -2.67 19.01
N GLY A 224 -16.43 -2.31 20.29
CA GLY A 224 -17.30 -2.80 21.35
C GLY A 224 -18.75 -2.30 21.22
N ALA A 225 -18.94 -1.07 20.72
CA ALA A 225 -20.26 -0.51 20.46
C ALA A 225 -20.94 -1.06 19.18
N HIS A 226 -20.17 -1.67 18.27
CA HIS A 226 -20.67 -2.19 16.99
C HIS A 226 -20.39 -3.71 16.86
N PRO A 227 -21.21 -4.57 17.52
CA PRO A 227 -21.00 -6.01 17.52
C PRO A 227 -21.13 -6.68 16.14
N LEU A 228 -20.78 -7.97 16.08
CA LEU A 228 -20.38 -8.77 14.90
C LEU A 228 -21.42 -8.97 13.77
N GLU A 229 -22.49 -8.19 13.70
CA GLU A 229 -23.55 -8.32 12.67
C GLU A 229 -23.04 -8.12 11.22
N TRP A 230 -21.78 -7.72 11.07
CA TRP A 230 -21.13 -7.37 9.81
C TRP A 230 -20.00 -8.32 9.41
N GLU A 231 -19.87 -9.48 10.07
CA GLU A 231 -18.97 -10.54 9.62
C GLU A 231 -19.39 -11.02 8.22
N GLU A 232 -18.52 -10.83 7.24
CA GLU A 232 -18.69 -11.45 5.94
C GLU A 232 -18.50 -12.96 6.12
N LYS A 233 -19.58 -13.72 5.92
CA LYS A 233 -19.43 -15.13 5.55
C LYS A 233 -18.59 -15.13 4.28
N LYS A 234 -17.41 -15.75 4.32
CA LYS A 234 -16.70 -16.09 3.08
C LYS A 234 -17.67 -16.95 2.28
N ASP A 235 -18.10 -16.46 1.13
CA ASP A 235 -18.82 -17.29 0.16
C ASP A 235 -17.84 -18.40 -0.23
N SER A 236 -18.08 -19.59 0.31
CA SER A 236 -17.29 -20.80 0.12
C SER A 236 -17.49 -21.40 -1.27
#